data_AF-A0A348V7N7-F1
#
_entry.id   AF-A0A348V7N7-F1
#
_cell.length_a   1.000
_cell.length_b   1.000
_cell.length_c   1.000
_cell.angle_alpha   90.00
_cell.angle_beta   90.00
_cell.angle_gamma   90.00
#
_symmetry.space_group_name_H-M   'P 1'
#
loop_
_entity.id
_entity.type
_entity.pdbx_description
1 polymer ?
#
loop_
_entity_poly.entity_id
_entity_poly.type
_entity_poly.pdbx_seq_one_letter_code
_entity_poly.pdbx_strand_id
1 'polypeptide(L)'
;RPRWEPGGKYKLTVDSALLISPYGLWNNKYEQSFTVKPLDQYGNLEVNIVGLPEGKVVFVELLDKSDKPFRKSFVKGNTVRFQDLPPGEIYARLVIDENRDGVWTTGNYEDKRQPETVYYYPGKWVIRAYSDHMEEWRINAGEVIRQKPLEITKNKPEEKKRKDPNRDRNNQQQNQQSSPFGGSGSRGFGSTPMM
;
A
#
# COMPACT_ATOMS: atom_id res chain seq x y z
N ARG A 1 -20.90 19.89 -5.30
CA ARG A 1 -19.74 19.82 -4.39
C ARG A 1 -19.79 21.05 -3.49
N PRO A 2 -19.58 20.92 -2.17
CA PRO A 2 -19.45 22.08 -1.28
C PRO A 2 -18.30 22.97 -1.77
N ARG A 3 -18.52 24.29 -1.82
CA ARG A 3 -17.49 25.26 -2.22
C ARG A 3 -16.73 25.70 -0.97
N TRP A 4 -15.63 25.02 -0.68
CA TRP A 4 -14.69 25.47 0.35
C TRP A 4 -13.76 26.52 -0.27
N GLU A 5 -13.47 27.58 0.47
CA GLU A 5 -12.52 28.60 0.07
C GLU A 5 -11.09 28.10 0.35
N PRO A 6 -10.19 28.13 -0.64
CA PRO A 6 -8.79 27.77 -0.44
C PRO A 6 -8.14 28.63 0.64
N GLY A 7 -7.41 28.01 1.58
CA GLY A 7 -6.81 28.70 2.72
C GLY A 7 -7.80 29.02 3.87
N GLY A 8 -9.09 28.75 3.68
CA GLY A 8 -10.13 28.98 4.68
C GLY A 8 -9.97 28.07 5.91
N LYS A 9 -10.28 28.62 7.09
CA LYS A 9 -10.37 27.88 8.34
C LYS A 9 -11.82 27.57 8.63
N TYR A 10 -12.10 26.28 8.86
CA TYR A 10 -13.45 25.80 9.09
C TYR A 10 -13.51 25.02 10.40
N LYS A 11 -14.70 24.97 10.98
CA LYS A 11 -14.98 24.18 12.17
C LYS A 11 -16.17 23.27 11.88
N LEU A 12 -15.95 21.97 12.01
CA LEU A 12 -17.00 20.98 12.04
C LEU A 12 -17.53 20.89 13.47
N THR A 13 -18.84 21.12 13.65
CA THR A 13 -19.52 20.96 14.94
C THR A 13 -20.64 19.95 14.80
N VAL A 14 -20.61 18.93 15.66
CA VAL A 14 -21.68 17.93 15.80
C VAL A 14 -22.26 18.10 17.18
N ASP A 15 -23.56 18.39 17.26
CA ASP A 15 -24.23 18.58 18.53
C ASP A 15 -24.38 17.25 19.29
N SER A 16 -24.56 17.32 20.60
CA SER A 16 -24.93 16.14 21.39
C SER A 16 -26.29 15.61 20.96
N ALA A 17 -26.44 14.29 20.91
CA ALA A 17 -27.68 13.64 20.49
C ALA A 17 -28.11 13.84 19.03
N LEU A 18 -27.22 14.32 18.16
CA LEU A 18 -27.49 14.45 16.73
C LEU A 18 -27.41 13.11 15.98
N LEU A 19 -26.49 12.23 16.38
CA LEU A 19 -26.21 10.95 15.74
C LEU A 19 -26.62 9.81 16.66
N ILE A 20 -27.31 8.82 16.10
CA ILE A 20 -27.75 7.61 16.81
C ILE A 20 -27.07 6.39 16.16
N SER A 21 -26.40 5.60 16.99
CA SER A 21 -25.82 4.33 16.57
C SER A 21 -26.91 3.25 16.40
N PRO A 22 -26.62 2.15 15.67
CA PRO A 22 -27.55 1.00 15.58
C PRO A 22 -27.96 0.40 16.93
N TYR A 23 -27.18 0.66 17.99
CA TYR A 23 -27.45 0.22 19.36
C TYR A 23 -28.26 1.24 20.19
N GLY A 24 -28.77 2.31 19.58
CA GLY A 24 -29.57 3.33 20.25
C GLY A 24 -28.77 4.34 21.09
N LEU A 25 -27.43 4.22 21.13
CA LEU A 25 -26.57 5.20 21.81
C LEU A 25 -26.42 6.46 20.97
N TRP A 26 -26.41 7.62 21.62
CA TRP A 26 -26.17 8.91 20.98
C TRP A 26 -24.72 9.39 21.07
N ASN A 27 -24.33 10.31 20.18
CA ASN A 27 -23.02 10.97 20.27
C ASN A 27 -22.99 12.08 21.33
N ASN A 28 -21.80 12.30 21.90
CA ASN A 28 -21.48 13.52 22.63
C ASN A 28 -21.17 14.67 21.66
N LYS A 29 -21.22 15.92 22.17
CA LYS A 29 -20.80 17.09 21.41
C LYS A 29 -19.37 16.91 20.89
N TYR A 30 -19.16 17.18 19.60
CA TYR A 30 -17.87 17.06 18.94
C TYR A 30 -17.55 18.33 18.15
N GLU A 31 -16.36 18.88 18.34
CA GLU A 31 -15.86 20.01 17.57
C GLU A 31 -14.48 19.69 17.00
N GLN A 32 -14.30 19.85 15.69
CA GLN A 32 -13.01 19.71 15.02
C GLN A 32 -12.77 20.90 14.09
N SER A 33 -11.69 21.64 14.36
CA SER A 33 -11.21 22.69 13.47
C SER A 33 -10.27 22.10 12.42
N PHE A 34 -10.42 22.52 11.16
CA PHE A 34 -9.53 22.14 10.07
C PHE A 34 -9.31 23.32 9.11
N THR A 35 -8.14 23.34 8.48
CA THR A 35 -7.77 24.37 7.50
C THR A 35 -7.74 23.73 6.13
N VAL A 36 -8.44 24.34 5.17
CA VAL A 36 -8.37 23.95 3.76
C VAL A 36 -7.06 24.48 3.20
N LYS A 37 -6.28 23.61 2.56
CA LYS A 37 -5.01 24.05 1.97
C LYS A 37 -5.27 25.02 0.81
N PRO A 38 -4.39 25.99 0.57
CA PRO A 38 -4.49 26.84 -0.61
C PRO A 38 -4.26 26.03 -1.90
N LEU A 39 -4.76 26.53 -3.03
CA LEU A 39 -4.77 25.81 -4.31
C LEU A 39 -3.35 25.49 -4.82
N ASP A 40 -2.39 26.35 -4.51
CA ASP A 40 -0.97 26.18 -4.81
C ASP A 40 -0.33 24.98 -4.09
N GLN A 41 -0.97 24.43 -3.06
CA GLN A 41 -0.52 23.22 -2.37
C GLN A 41 -1.05 21.93 -2.99
N TYR A 42 -1.78 22.00 -4.11
CA TYR A 42 -2.29 20.83 -4.81
C TYR A 42 -1.70 20.71 -6.22
N GLY A 43 -1.70 19.50 -6.75
CA GLY A 43 -1.40 19.21 -8.15
C GLY A 43 -2.61 18.65 -8.89
N ASN A 44 -2.56 18.67 -10.22
CA ASN A 44 -3.54 18.03 -11.08
C ASN A 44 -2.88 16.89 -11.85
N LEU A 45 -3.66 15.87 -12.17
CA LEU A 45 -3.23 14.72 -12.96
C LEU A 45 -4.28 14.43 -14.03
N GLU A 46 -3.83 14.39 -15.27
CA GLU A 46 -4.58 13.88 -16.40
C GLU A 46 -3.90 12.62 -16.92
N VAL A 47 -4.66 11.55 -17.06
CA VAL A 47 -4.15 10.27 -17.56
C VAL A 47 -4.89 9.89 -18.82
N ASN A 48 -4.14 9.69 -19.90
CA ASN A 48 -4.63 9.12 -21.15
C ASN A 48 -4.44 7.60 -21.12
N ILE A 49 -5.53 6.86 -21.27
CA ILE A 49 -5.56 5.42 -21.12
C ILE A 49 -5.67 4.78 -22.49
N VAL A 50 -4.69 3.93 -22.80
CA VAL A 50 -4.55 3.28 -24.10
C VAL A 50 -4.84 1.79 -23.95
N GLY A 51 -5.68 1.26 -24.85
CA GLY A 51 -6.08 -0.15 -24.89
C GLY A 51 -7.37 -0.46 -24.14
N LEU A 52 -8.20 0.55 -23.85
CA LEU A 52 -9.51 0.36 -23.23
C LEU A 52 -10.46 -0.42 -24.15
N PRO A 53 -11.24 -1.37 -23.61
CA PRO A 53 -12.29 -2.04 -24.37
C PRO A 53 -13.42 -1.05 -24.69
N GLU A 54 -13.87 -1.05 -25.95
CA GLU A 54 -14.93 -0.17 -26.43
C GLU A 54 -16.27 -0.44 -25.71
N GLY A 55 -17.00 0.62 -25.39
CA GLY A 55 -18.36 0.55 -24.83
C GLY A 55 -18.46 0.07 -23.38
N LYS A 56 -17.34 -0.18 -22.69
CA LYS A 56 -17.32 -0.55 -21.27
C LYS A 56 -17.26 0.69 -20.37
N VAL A 57 -17.92 0.61 -19.20
CA VAL A 57 -17.78 1.64 -18.16
C VAL A 57 -16.51 1.33 -17.39
N VAL A 58 -15.68 2.34 -17.17
CA VAL A 58 -14.37 2.17 -16.54
C VAL A 58 -14.16 3.31 -15.57
N PHE A 59 -13.63 2.98 -14.40
CA PHE A 59 -13.19 3.97 -13.43
C PHE A 59 -11.76 3.69 -12.98
N VAL A 60 -11.08 4.78 -12.62
CA VAL A 60 -9.73 4.74 -12.07
C VAL A 60 -9.78 5.18 -10.62
N GLU A 61 -9.08 4.43 -9.78
CA GLU A 61 -8.87 4.74 -8.38
C GLU A 61 -7.40 5.06 -8.13
N LEU A 62 -7.17 6.17 -7.44
CA LEU A 62 -5.87 6.52 -6.90
C LEU A 62 -5.72 5.89 -5.52
N LEU A 63 -4.60 5.21 -5.33
CA LEU A 63 -4.27 4.42 -4.16
C LEU A 63 -3.11 5.06 -3.39
N ASP A 64 -3.15 4.91 -2.08
CA ASP A 64 -2.01 5.23 -1.21
C ASP A 64 -0.99 4.08 -1.15
N LYS A 65 0.09 4.26 -0.37
CA LYS A 65 1.12 3.25 -0.12
C LYS A 65 0.60 1.96 0.55
N SER A 66 -0.59 2.00 1.13
CA SER A 66 -1.23 0.88 1.82
C SER A 66 -2.26 0.16 0.95
N ASP A 67 -2.29 0.42 -0.38
CA ASP A 67 -3.26 -0.13 -1.33
C ASP A 67 -4.71 0.32 -1.04
N LYS A 68 -4.90 1.44 -0.34
CA LYS A 68 -6.22 1.97 -0.02
C LYS A 68 -6.62 3.04 -1.03
N PRO A 69 -7.80 2.91 -1.68
CA PRO A 69 -8.30 3.93 -2.57
C PRO A 69 -8.68 5.19 -1.77
N PHE A 70 -8.14 6.34 -2.17
CA PHE A 70 -8.49 7.63 -1.59
C PHE A 70 -9.21 8.55 -2.57
N ARG A 71 -9.14 8.26 -3.88
CA ARG A 71 -9.86 9.03 -4.90
C ARG A 71 -10.31 8.14 -6.05
N LYS A 72 -11.47 8.44 -6.62
CA LYS A 72 -12.07 7.71 -7.73
C LYS A 72 -12.59 8.68 -8.79
N SER A 73 -12.45 8.33 -10.06
CA SER A 73 -13.01 9.08 -11.18
C SER A 73 -13.33 8.15 -12.34
N PHE A 74 -14.44 8.41 -13.04
CA PHE A 74 -14.83 7.66 -14.24
C PHE A 74 -14.04 8.16 -15.45
N VAL A 75 -13.68 7.23 -16.32
CA VAL A 75 -13.02 7.54 -17.60
C VAL A 75 -14.05 8.11 -18.57
N LYS A 76 -13.69 9.19 -19.26
CA LYS A 76 -14.52 9.79 -20.32
C LYS A 76 -13.74 9.75 -21.63
N GLY A 77 -14.28 9.03 -22.62
CA GLY A 77 -13.50 8.66 -23.81
C GLY A 77 -12.33 7.79 -23.38
N ASN A 78 -11.11 8.30 -23.54
CA ASN A 78 -9.88 7.62 -23.12
C ASN A 78 -9.14 8.36 -21.99
N THR A 79 -9.71 9.42 -21.43
CA THR A 79 -9.01 10.28 -20.48
C THR A 79 -9.72 10.28 -19.13
N VAL A 80 -8.91 10.29 -18.07
CA VAL A 80 -9.38 10.53 -16.70
C VAL A 80 -8.62 11.70 -16.10
N ARG A 81 -9.34 12.59 -15.42
CA ARG A 81 -8.78 13.78 -14.78
C ARG A 81 -9.02 13.76 -13.28
N PHE A 82 -7.97 14.09 -12.54
CA PHE A 82 -7.97 14.28 -11.10
C PHE A 82 -7.43 15.68 -10.79
N GLN A 83 -8.24 16.47 -10.10
CA GLN A 83 -7.88 17.84 -9.70
C GLN A 83 -7.67 17.90 -8.19
N ASP A 84 -6.94 18.89 -7.70
CA ASP A 84 -6.76 19.14 -6.27
C ASP A 84 -6.16 17.92 -5.53
N LEU A 85 -5.15 17.28 -6.12
CA LEU A 85 -4.46 16.14 -5.52
C LEU A 85 -3.41 16.62 -4.52
N PRO A 86 -3.34 16.02 -3.32
CA PRO A 86 -2.26 16.32 -2.40
C PRO A 86 -0.92 15.85 -3.02
N PRO A 87 0.16 16.62 -2.84
CA PRO A 87 1.48 16.25 -3.35
C PRO A 87 1.97 14.99 -2.63
N GLY A 88 2.62 14.11 -3.39
CA GLY A 88 3.10 12.83 -2.90
C GLY A 88 3.19 11.75 -3.97
N GLU A 89 3.61 10.58 -3.54
CA GLU A 89 3.62 9.38 -4.36
C GLU A 89 2.24 8.74 -4.35
N ILE A 90 1.70 8.47 -5.53
CA ILE A 90 0.40 7.83 -5.71
C ILE A 90 0.53 6.62 -6.64
N TYR A 91 -0.31 5.63 -6.39
CA TYR A 91 -0.48 4.49 -7.29
C TYR A 91 -1.88 4.55 -7.91
N ALA A 92 -2.10 3.81 -8.98
CA ALA A 92 -3.40 3.76 -9.63
C ALA A 92 -3.79 2.33 -9.96
N ARG A 93 -5.10 2.08 -9.85
CA ARG A 93 -5.74 0.91 -10.42
C ARG A 93 -6.94 1.33 -11.26
N LEU A 94 -7.20 0.55 -12.29
CA LEU A 94 -8.28 0.74 -13.23
C LEU A 94 -9.18 -0.48 -13.15
N VAL A 95 -10.48 -0.24 -13.07
CA VAL A 95 -11.49 -1.28 -12.96
C VAL A 95 -12.44 -1.16 -14.14
N ILE A 96 -12.67 -2.27 -14.82
CA ILE A 96 -13.74 -2.39 -15.80
C ILE A 96 -15.01 -2.74 -15.04
N ASP A 97 -15.91 -1.77 -14.97
CA ASP A 97 -17.18 -1.84 -14.26
C ASP A 97 -18.22 -2.45 -15.19
N GLU A 98 -18.50 -3.74 -14.99
CA GLU A 98 -19.41 -4.48 -15.87
C GLU A 98 -20.87 -4.28 -15.47
N ASN A 99 -21.14 -4.07 -14.18
CA ASN A 99 -22.49 -3.90 -13.62
C ASN A 99 -22.91 -2.43 -13.48
N ARG A 100 -21.99 -1.48 -13.68
CA ARG A 100 -22.17 -0.03 -13.63
C ARG A 100 -22.55 0.51 -12.24
N ASP A 101 -22.15 -0.18 -11.17
CA ASP A 101 -22.40 0.28 -9.81
C ASP A 101 -21.29 1.21 -9.27
N GLY A 102 -20.18 1.33 -10.00
CA GLY A 102 -19.03 2.14 -9.65
C GLY A 102 -18.23 1.59 -8.46
N VAL A 103 -18.41 0.33 -8.10
CA VAL A 103 -17.73 -0.37 -7.00
C VAL A 103 -17.06 -1.61 -7.58
N TRP A 104 -15.80 -1.84 -7.22
CA TRP A 104 -15.15 -3.07 -7.65
C TRP A 104 -15.88 -4.28 -7.07
N THR A 105 -16.41 -5.12 -7.95
CA THR A 105 -17.20 -6.28 -7.56
C THR A 105 -16.35 -7.55 -7.57
N THR A 106 -16.24 -8.20 -6.41
CA THR A 106 -15.58 -9.51 -6.30
C THR A 106 -16.37 -10.61 -7.02
N GLY A 107 -15.71 -11.73 -7.30
CA GLY A 107 -16.34 -12.91 -7.87
C GLY A 107 -17.32 -13.54 -6.88
N ASN A 108 -18.38 -14.14 -7.40
CA ASN A 108 -19.29 -14.98 -6.61
C ASN A 108 -19.16 -16.43 -7.09
N TYR A 109 -18.76 -17.33 -6.18
CA TYR A 109 -18.60 -18.74 -6.48
C TYR A 109 -19.94 -19.43 -6.76
N GLU A 110 -20.99 -19.09 -6.00
CA GLU A 110 -22.32 -19.69 -6.15
C GLU A 110 -22.93 -19.34 -7.51
N ASP A 111 -22.80 -18.06 -7.91
CA ASP A 111 -23.27 -17.57 -9.21
C ASP A 111 -22.30 -17.89 -10.36
N LYS A 112 -21.16 -18.56 -10.09
CA LYS A 112 -20.05 -18.79 -11.04
C LYS A 112 -19.59 -17.51 -11.75
N ARG A 113 -19.74 -16.36 -11.09
CA ARG A 113 -19.39 -15.04 -11.63
C ARG A 113 -17.95 -14.70 -11.27
N GLN A 114 -17.15 -14.40 -12.29
CA GLN A 114 -15.77 -13.95 -12.09
C GLN A 114 -15.74 -12.53 -11.47
N PRO A 115 -14.66 -12.18 -10.74
CA PRO A 115 -14.45 -10.81 -10.30
C PRO A 115 -14.27 -9.87 -11.49
N GLU A 116 -14.56 -8.59 -11.27
CA GLU A 116 -14.30 -7.56 -12.28
C GLU A 116 -12.81 -7.41 -12.56
N THR A 117 -12.50 -7.16 -13.84
CA THR A 117 -11.13 -7.04 -14.31
C THR A 117 -10.47 -5.77 -13.78
N VAL A 118 -9.30 -5.93 -13.18
CA VAL A 118 -8.49 -4.84 -12.62
C VAL A 118 -7.13 -4.79 -13.28
N TYR A 119 -6.70 -3.59 -13.66
CA TYR A 119 -5.35 -3.30 -14.14
C TYR A 119 -4.65 -2.38 -13.15
N TYR A 120 -3.37 -2.62 -12.90
CA TYR A 120 -2.56 -1.77 -12.04
C TYR A 120 -1.56 -0.98 -12.88
N TYR A 121 -1.31 0.27 -12.50
CA TYR A 121 -0.18 0.99 -13.08
C TYR A 121 1.11 0.40 -12.46
N PRO A 122 2.07 -0.09 -13.28
CA PRO A 122 3.23 -0.80 -12.76
C PRO A 122 4.23 0.10 -12.01
N GLY A 123 4.15 1.41 -12.22
CA GLY A 123 4.97 2.39 -11.54
C GLY A 123 4.23 3.13 -10.44
N LYS A 124 4.72 4.33 -10.16
CA LYS A 124 4.09 5.33 -9.28
C LYS A 124 4.19 6.69 -9.94
N TRP A 125 3.20 7.54 -9.68
CA TRP A 125 3.26 8.94 -10.08
C TRP A 125 3.65 9.80 -8.88
N VAL A 126 4.51 10.78 -9.12
CA VAL A 126 4.95 11.73 -8.09
C VAL A 126 4.29 13.07 -8.37
N ILE A 127 3.21 13.34 -7.67
CA ILE A 127 2.48 14.60 -7.81
C ILE A 127 3.17 15.68 -7.00
N ARG A 128 3.47 16.80 -7.66
CA ARG A 128 4.02 18.00 -7.03
C ARG A 128 2.92 19.03 -6.79
N ALA A 129 3.13 19.88 -5.80
CA ALA A 129 2.27 21.04 -5.58
C ALA A 129 2.39 22.03 -6.76
N TYR A 130 1.31 22.73 -7.08
CA TYR A 130 1.21 23.71 -8.17
C TYR A 130 1.71 23.17 -9.52
N SER A 131 1.29 21.95 -9.88
CA SER A 131 1.73 21.33 -11.14
C SER A 131 0.62 20.53 -11.81
N ASP A 132 0.63 20.54 -13.13
CA ASP A 132 -0.24 19.74 -13.98
C ASP A 132 0.57 18.59 -14.59
N HIS A 133 0.20 17.36 -14.28
CA HIS A 133 0.83 16.15 -14.80
C HIS A 133 -0.04 15.56 -15.90
N MET A 134 0.57 15.19 -17.02
CA MET A 134 -0.08 14.47 -18.10
C MET A 134 0.67 13.16 -18.32
N GLU A 135 -0.02 12.04 -18.10
CA GLU A 135 0.57 10.71 -18.14
C GLU A 135 -0.16 9.83 -19.16
N GLU A 136 0.58 8.91 -19.79
CA GLU A 136 -0.01 7.87 -20.65
C GLU A 136 0.05 6.52 -19.92
N TRP A 137 -1.08 5.82 -19.86
CA TRP A 137 -1.18 4.50 -19.28
C TRP A 137 -1.69 3.48 -20.31
N ARG A 138 -0.78 2.61 -20.73
CA ARG A 138 -1.09 1.43 -21.56
C ARG A 138 -1.45 0.25 -20.66
N ILE A 139 -2.72 -0.16 -20.65
CA ILE A 139 -3.19 -1.24 -19.76
C ILE A 139 -2.72 -2.64 -20.20
N ASN A 140 -2.37 -2.79 -21.48
CA ASN A 140 -1.93 -4.05 -22.09
C ASN A 140 -0.39 -4.16 -22.20
N ALA A 141 0.37 -3.26 -21.57
CA ALA A 141 1.83 -3.25 -21.71
C ALA A 141 2.55 -4.43 -21.01
N GLY A 142 1.87 -5.15 -20.10
CA GLY A 142 2.41 -6.32 -19.42
C GLY A 142 1.32 -7.22 -18.84
N GLU A 143 1.69 -8.44 -18.43
CA GLU A 143 0.76 -9.41 -17.82
C GLU A 143 0.06 -8.82 -16.58
N VAL A 144 -1.27 -8.90 -16.51
CA VAL A 144 -2.10 -8.37 -15.42
C VAL A 144 -1.58 -8.78 -14.04
N ILE A 145 -1.09 -10.02 -13.89
CA ILE A 145 -0.58 -10.58 -12.64
C ILE A 145 0.68 -9.85 -12.14
N ARG A 146 1.50 -9.29 -13.04
CA ARG A 146 2.76 -8.61 -12.70
C ARG A 146 2.64 -7.10 -12.59
N GLN A 147 1.46 -6.54 -12.89
CA GLN A 147 1.25 -5.10 -12.91
C GLN A 147 1.22 -4.47 -11.52
N LYS A 148 0.93 -5.24 -10.45
CA LYS A 148 0.83 -4.69 -9.09
C LYS A 148 2.24 -4.38 -8.54
N PRO A 149 2.53 -3.13 -8.16
CA PRO A 149 3.82 -2.78 -7.54
C PRO A 149 4.03 -3.55 -6.22
N LEU A 150 5.27 -4.03 -6.01
CA LEU A 150 5.66 -4.72 -4.78
C LEU A 150 5.56 -3.82 -3.54
N GLU A 151 5.62 -2.49 -3.72
CA GLU A 151 5.53 -1.49 -2.66
C GLU A 151 4.16 -1.51 -1.95
N ILE A 152 3.07 -1.75 -2.70
CA ILE A 152 1.68 -1.82 -2.18
C ILE A 152 1.21 -3.26 -1.92
N THR A 153 2.09 -4.25 -2.10
CA THR A 153 1.72 -5.65 -1.89
C THR A 153 1.83 -6.01 -0.41
N LYS A 154 0.70 -6.33 0.23
CA LYS A 154 0.62 -6.66 1.67
C LYS A 154 1.50 -7.84 2.07
N ASN A 155 1.55 -8.89 1.25
CA ASN A 155 2.44 -10.03 1.45
C ASN A 155 3.64 -9.89 0.51
N LYS A 156 4.66 -9.15 0.95
CA LYS A 156 5.93 -9.08 0.21
C LYS A 156 6.58 -10.48 0.25
N PRO A 157 6.94 -11.08 -0.90
CA PRO A 157 7.71 -12.31 -0.88
C PRO A 157 9.03 -12.03 -0.15
N GLU A 158 9.33 -12.82 0.89
CA GLU A 158 10.62 -12.71 1.55
C GLU A 158 11.73 -12.91 0.51
N GLU A 159 12.70 -12.01 0.47
CA GLU A 159 13.94 -12.28 -0.25
C GLU A 159 14.51 -13.57 0.32
N LYS A 160 14.57 -14.63 -0.50
CA LYS A 160 15.36 -15.81 -0.17
C LYS A 160 16.79 -15.34 0.01
N LYS A 161 17.20 -15.04 1.26
CA LYS A 161 18.60 -14.94 1.64
C LYS A 161 19.23 -16.25 1.16
N ARG A 162 20.06 -16.18 0.12
CA ARG A 162 20.90 -17.29 -0.28
C ARG A 162 21.75 -17.62 0.94
N LYS A 163 21.37 -18.64 1.71
CA LYS A 163 22.24 -19.19 2.75
C LYS A 163 23.48 -19.69 2.02
N ASP A 164 24.59 -19.00 2.22
CA ASP A 164 25.88 -19.40 1.67
C ASP A 164 26.34 -20.66 2.43
N PRO A 165 26.32 -21.86 1.81
CA PRO A 165 26.59 -23.11 2.52
C PRO A 165 28.01 -23.15 3.11
N ASN A 166 28.92 -22.35 2.56
CA ASN A 166 30.30 -22.28 3.02
C ASN A 166 30.46 -21.50 4.34
N ARG A 167 29.50 -20.64 4.71
CA ARG A 167 29.57 -19.86 5.95
C ARG A 167 29.28 -20.73 7.18
N ASP A 168 28.35 -21.67 7.05
CA ASP A 168 28.03 -22.65 8.09
C ASP A 168 29.15 -23.70 8.26
N ARG A 169 29.84 -24.05 7.17
CA ARG A 169 30.97 -25.00 7.18
C ARG A 169 32.19 -24.46 7.91
N ASN A 170 32.50 -23.16 7.73
CA ASN A 170 33.65 -22.53 8.37
C ASN A 170 33.44 -22.38 9.89
N ASN A 171 32.21 -22.09 10.33
CA ASN A 171 31.85 -22.03 11.76
C ASN A 171 31.94 -23.41 12.44
N GLN A 172 31.62 -24.50 11.74
CA GLN A 172 31.79 -25.86 12.29
C GLN A 172 33.26 -26.28 12.40
N GLN A 173 34.13 -25.86 11.48
CA GLN A 173 35.57 -26.14 11.55
C GLN A 173 36.27 -25.33 12.65
N GLN A 174 35.87 -24.08 12.87
CA GLN A 174 36.43 -23.25 13.95
C GLN A 174 36.07 -23.77 15.35
N ASN A 175 34.90 -24.39 15.51
CA ASN A 175 34.46 -24.95 16.78
C ASN A 175 35.03 -26.34 17.10
N GLN A 176 35.70 -27.00 16.15
CA GLN A 176 36.40 -28.28 16.37
C GLN A 176 37.89 -28.11 16.70
N GLN A 177 38.45 -26.91 16.55
CA GLN A 177 39.86 -26.63 16.88
C GLN A 177 40.09 -26.15 18.33
N SER A 178 39.05 -26.05 19.13
CA SER A 178 39.10 -25.68 20.56
C SER A 178 38.76 -26.86 21.46
N SER A 179 39.62 -27.89 21.46
CA SER A 179 39.67 -28.89 22.53
C SER A 179 41.14 -29.10 22.93
N PRO A 180 41.59 -28.63 24.11
CA PRO A 180 42.95 -28.85 24.58
C PRO A 180 43.08 -30.28 25.12
N PHE A 181 43.95 -31.06 24.49
CA PHE A 181 44.52 -32.29 25.04
C PHE A 181 45.40 -31.92 26.23
N GLY A 182 45.03 -32.32 27.46
CA GLY A 182 45.83 -32.13 28.67
C GLY A 182 46.26 -33.47 29.25
N GLY A 183 47.54 -33.80 29.15
CA GLY A 183 48.13 -35.03 29.68
C GLY A 183 49.09 -34.83 30.85
N SER A 184 49.26 -35.92 31.61
CA SER A 184 50.39 -36.31 32.49
C SER A 184 50.30 -36.02 34.00
N GLY A 185 50.66 -37.05 34.79
CA GLY A 185 51.07 -36.90 36.19
C GLY A 185 50.88 -38.18 37.03
N SER A 186 51.94 -38.96 37.23
CA SER A 186 51.98 -40.19 38.05
C SER A 186 52.94 -40.02 39.24
N ARG A 187 52.52 -40.55 40.40
CA ARG A 187 53.25 -40.92 41.65
C ARG A 187 53.70 -39.82 42.65
N GLY A 188 53.30 -40.03 43.91
CA GLY A 188 53.93 -39.47 45.11
C GLY A 188 53.23 -39.93 46.40
N PHE A 189 53.83 -40.90 47.10
CA PHE A 189 53.47 -41.42 48.44
C PHE A 189 53.90 -40.44 49.55
N GLY A 190 53.24 -40.46 50.73
CA GLY A 190 53.90 -40.07 51.99
C GLY A 190 53.08 -39.31 53.05
N SER A 191 52.54 -40.07 54.02
CA SER A 191 52.43 -39.83 55.48
C SER A 191 52.08 -38.43 56.09
N THR A 192 50.96 -38.43 56.83
CA THR A 192 50.54 -37.78 58.10
C THR A 192 51.62 -37.36 59.13
N PRO A 193 51.32 -36.69 60.29
CA PRO A 193 50.08 -36.02 60.79
C PRO A 193 50.26 -34.70 61.64
N MET A 194 49.14 -34.15 62.14
CA MET A 194 48.92 -33.35 63.39
C MET A 194 49.59 -31.95 63.48
N MET A 195 49.01 -30.89 64.05
CA MET A 195 47.85 -30.59 64.90
C MET A 195 47.12 -29.35 64.37
#